data_AF-A0A6P2CIU6-F1
#
_entry.id   AF-A0A6P2CIU6-F1
#
_cell.length_a   1.000
_cell.length_b   1.000
_cell.length_c   1.000
_cell.angle_alpha   90.00
_cell.angle_beta   90.00
_cell.angle_gamma   90.00
#
_symmetry.space_group_name_H-M   'P 1'
#
loop_
_entity.id
_entity.type
_entity.pdbx_description
1 polymer ?
#
loop_
_entity_poly.entity_id
_entity_poly.type
_entity_poly.pdbx_seq_one_letter_code
_entity_poly.pdbx_strand_id
1 'polypeptide(L)'
;MTAAPEPARDGGSSRELADTNRQILADLEHACRAAGLRARFDRVSTADRDVIAGLVAEHGTARLTAEARALHRPDDPARFAQAWIPAWLSMPAPRKTTPLPVCTDCDHGWLNVDADIACPTCRPNLARRAS
;
A
#
# COMPACT_ATOMS: atom_id res chain seq x y z
N MET A 1 -45.96 -22.62 21.72
CA MET A 1 -45.51 -21.22 21.54
C MET A 1 -44.00 -21.26 21.53
N THR A 2 -43.37 -21.35 20.35
CA THR A 2 -41.91 -21.36 20.23
C THR A 2 -41.54 -20.17 19.36
N ALA A 3 -40.93 -19.16 19.97
CA ALA A 3 -40.43 -17.99 19.28
C ALA A 3 -39.29 -18.42 18.35
N ALA A 4 -39.39 -18.01 17.08
CA ALA A 4 -38.31 -18.15 16.13
C ALA A 4 -37.12 -17.25 16.53
N PRO A 5 -35.86 -17.69 16.36
CA PRO A 5 -34.71 -16.80 16.53
C PRO A 5 -34.72 -15.76 15.41
N GLU A 6 -34.69 -14.48 15.80
CA GLU A 6 -34.57 -13.35 14.88
C GLU A 6 -33.22 -13.41 14.13
N PRO A 7 -33.18 -13.17 12.80
CA PRO A 7 -31.93 -13.17 12.05
C PRO A 7 -31.07 -11.97 12.44
N ALA A 8 -29.80 -12.25 12.72
CA ALA A 8 -28.77 -11.26 13.00
C ALA A 8 -28.69 -10.22 11.87
N ARG A 9 -28.66 -8.95 12.25
CA ARG A 9 -28.60 -7.81 11.33
C ARG A 9 -27.17 -7.69 10.76
N ASP A 10 -26.96 -8.15 9.54
CA ASP A 10 -25.76 -7.93 8.69
C ASP A 10 -25.44 -6.44 8.37
N GLY A 11 -26.13 -5.48 9.00
CA GLY A 11 -25.99 -4.05 8.73
C GLY A 11 -24.81 -3.35 9.41
N GLY A 12 -24.10 -4.03 10.33
CA GLY A 12 -22.93 -3.49 11.03
C GLY A 12 -21.70 -3.40 10.13
N SER A 13 -21.33 -4.51 9.50
CA SER A 13 -20.12 -4.64 8.70
C SER A 13 -20.04 -3.65 7.54
N SER A 14 -21.15 -3.37 6.84
CA SER A 14 -21.16 -2.40 5.74
C SER A 14 -20.96 -0.97 6.21
N ARG A 15 -21.45 -0.64 7.41
CA ARG A 15 -21.34 0.71 7.98
C ARG A 15 -19.94 0.94 8.55
N GLU A 16 -19.37 -0.06 9.20
CA GLU A 16 -18.01 -0.06 9.71
C GLU A 16 -16.97 0.04 8.58
N LEU A 17 -17.17 -0.69 7.48
CA LEU A 17 -16.33 -0.58 6.29
C LEU A 17 -16.41 0.82 5.67
N ALA A 18 -17.60 1.39 5.59
CA ALA A 18 -17.79 2.74 5.05
C ALA A 18 -17.08 3.81 5.92
N ASP A 19 -17.08 3.65 7.25
CA ASP A 19 -16.39 4.55 8.17
C ASP A 19 -14.86 4.40 8.07
N THR A 20 -14.38 3.15 7.98
CA THR A 20 -12.97 2.84 7.74
C THR A 20 -12.48 3.46 6.43
N ASN A 21 -13.22 3.27 5.34
CA ASN A 21 -12.87 3.84 4.04
C ASN A 21 -12.86 5.38 4.10
N ARG A 22 -13.80 6.00 4.84
CA ARG A 22 -13.81 7.46 5.03
C ARG A 22 -12.57 7.93 5.79
N GLN A 23 -12.14 7.21 6.83
CA GLN A 23 -10.93 7.54 7.58
C GLN A 23 -9.66 7.40 6.73
N ILE A 24 -9.57 6.34 5.91
CA ILE A 24 -8.45 6.12 4.98
C ILE A 24 -8.37 7.27 3.96
N LEU A 25 -9.50 7.70 3.41
CA LEU A 25 -9.54 8.84 2.50
C LEU A 25 -9.11 10.16 3.17
N ALA A 26 -9.50 10.37 4.43
CA ALA A 26 -9.08 11.56 5.17
C ALA A 26 -7.57 11.59 5.42
N ASP A 27 -6.96 10.45 5.73
CA ASP A 27 -5.50 10.33 5.86
C ASP A 27 -4.78 10.59 4.53
N LEU A 28 -5.27 9.98 3.44
CA LEU A 28 -4.74 10.21 2.11
C LEU A 28 -4.90 11.68 1.66
N GLU A 29 -6.05 12.31 1.94
CA GLU A 29 -6.27 13.74 1.67
C GLU A 29 -5.27 14.60 2.44
N HIS A 30 -5.02 14.29 3.71
CA HIS A 30 -4.04 14.99 4.53
C HIS A 30 -2.62 14.86 3.97
N ALA A 31 -2.21 13.65 3.60
CA ALA A 31 -0.91 13.37 2.97
C ALA A 31 -0.76 14.12 1.63
N CYS A 32 -1.79 14.10 0.78
CA CYS A 32 -1.82 14.85 -0.47
C CYS A 32 -1.68 16.36 -0.25
N ARG A 33 -2.39 16.93 0.74
CA ARG A 33 -2.27 18.36 1.08
C ARG A 33 -0.89 18.72 1.62
N ALA A 34 -0.31 17.88 2.47
CA ALA A 34 1.06 18.06 2.95
C ALA A 34 2.08 18.02 1.80
N ALA A 35 1.81 17.25 0.75
CA ALA A 35 2.61 17.22 -0.48
C ALA A 35 2.30 18.38 -1.47
N GLY A 36 1.42 19.32 -1.12
CA GLY A 36 1.06 20.48 -1.93
C GLY A 36 -0.06 20.25 -2.95
N LEU A 37 -0.68 19.07 -2.95
CA LEU A 37 -1.78 18.74 -3.86
C LEU A 37 -3.11 19.27 -3.31
N ARG A 38 -3.90 19.92 -4.18
CA ARG A 38 -5.20 20.53 -3.83
C ARG A 38 -6.41 19.79 -4.39
N ALA A 39 -6.25 18.53 -4.78
CA ALA A 39 -7.35 17.71 -5.29
C ALA A 39 -8.42 17.50 -4.21
N ARG A 40 -9.69 17.46 -4.62
CA ARG A 40 -10.82 17.23 -3.71
C ARG A 40 -11.18 15.75 -3.63
N PHE A 41 -11.43 15.26 -2.42
CA PHE A 41 -11.90 13.90 -2.15
C PHE A 41 -13.41 13.84 -1.87
N ASP A 42 -14.05 15.00 -1.64
CA ASP A 42 -15.48 15.13 -1.31
C ASP A 42 -16.42 14.46 -2.34
N ARG A 43 -16.08 14.52 -3.63
CA ARG A 43 -16.91 13.96 -4.72
C ARG A 43 -16.59 12.51 -5.11
N VAL A 44 -15.71 11.83 -4.39
CA VAL A 44 -15.37 10.44 -4.68
C VAL A 44 -16.57 9.54 -4.34
N SER A 45 -17.03 8.75 -5.31
CA SER A 45 -18.15 7.83 -5.16
C SER A 45 -17.83 6.70 -4.18
N THR A 46 -18.85 6.05 -3.59
CA THR A 46 -18.61 4.95 -2.65
C THR A 46 -17.79 3.80 -3.26
N ALA A 47 -18.00 3.50 -4.55
CA ALA A 47 -17.23 2.48 -5.25
C ALA A 47 -15.76 2.89 -5.40
N ASP A 48 -15.50 4.14 -5.78
CA ASP A 48 -14.13 4.66 -5.88
C ASP A 48 -13.44 4.73 -4.51
N ARG A 49 -14.19 4.98 -3.43
CA ARG A 49 -13.63 4.95 -2.06
C ARG A 49 -13.11 3.57 -1.70
N ASP A 50 -13.83 2.53 -2.09
CA ASP A 50 -13.42 1.15 -1.85
C ASP A 50 -12.16 0.80 -2.65
N VAL A 51 -12.10 1.21 -3.92
CA VAL A 51 -10.91 1.07 -4.76
C VAL A 51 -9.70 1.80 -4.16
N ILE A 52 -9.88 3.05 -3.73
CA ILE A 52 -8.81 3.83 -3.10
C ILE A 52 -8.38 3.19 -1.79
N ALA A 53 -9.31 2.69 -0.97
CA ALA A 53 -8.98 2.01 0.28
C ALA A 53 -8.15 0.74 0.03
N GLY A 54 -8.50 -0.06 -0.97
CA GLY A 54 -7.72 -1.23 -1.40
C GLY A 54 -6.31 -0.85 -1.88
N LEU A 55 -6.20 0.21 -2.69
CA LEU A 55 -4.92 0.74 -3.15
C LEU A 55 -4.05 1.26 -1.99
N VAL A 56 -4.66 1.91 -1.00
CA VAL A 56 -3.94 2.37 0.21
C VAL A 56 -3.45 1.18 1.02
N ALA A 57 -4.27 0.14 1.17
CA ALA A 57 -3.86 -1.08 1.87
C ALA A 57 -2.70 -1.80 1.14
N GLU A 58 -2.67 -1.77 -0.19
CA GLU A 58 -1.61 -2.41 -0.98
C GLU A 58 -0.31 -1.60 -1.02
N HIS A 59 -0.39 -0.31 -1.36
CA HIS A 59 0.77 0.52 -1.66
C HIS A 59 1.18 1.47 -0.52
N GLY A 60 0.25 1.77 0.39
CA GLY A 60 0.40 2.81 1.40
C GLY A 60 0.11 4.23 0.88
N THR A 61 -0.31 5.12 1.78
CA THR A 61 -0.64 6.52 1.45
C THR A 61 0.54 7.31 0.90
N ALA A 62 1.75 7.06 1.40
CA ALA A 62 2.97 7.73 0.95
C ALA A 62 3.26 7.49 -0.54
N ARG A 63 3.09 6.25 -1.02
CA ARG A 63 3.38 5.88 -2.40
C ARG A 63 2.32 6.41 -3.38
N LEU A 64 1.05 6.33 -2.99
CA LEU A 64 -0.05 6.93 -3.76
C LEU A 64 0.09 8.45 -3.89
N THR A 65 0.51 9.11 -2.79
CA THR A 65 0.77 10.56 -2.78
C THR A 65 1.93 10.95 -3.70
N ALA A 66 3.01 10.17 -3.70
CA ALA A 66 4.16 10.39 -4.59
C ALA A 66 3.76 10.27 -6.07
N GLU A 67 2.95 9.26 -6.41
CA GLU A 67 2.43 9.08 -7.77
C GLU A 67 1.52 10.25 -8.18
N ALA A 68 0.58 10.63 -7.31
CA ALA A 68 -0.31 11.77 -7.56
C ALA A 68 0.48 13.07 -7.77
N ARG A 69 1.61 13.24 -7.08
CA ARG A 69 2.51 14.36 -7.26
C ARG A 69 3.28 14.29 -8.57
N ALA A 70 3.73 13.12 -9.00
CA ALA A 70 4.40 12.95 -10.29
C ALA A 70 3.47 13.28 -11.47
N LEU A 71 2.18 13.00 -11.32
CA LEU A 71 1.14 13.32 -12.30
C LEU A 71 0.66 14.77 -12.23
N HIS A 72 1.01 15.51 -11.19
CA HIS A 72 0.56 16.88 -11.03
C HIS A 72 1.15 17.78 -12.11
N ARG A 73 0.28 18.32 -12.98
CA ARG A 73 0.62 19.38 -13.93
C ARG A 73 0.18 20.71 -13.34
N PRO A 74 1.08 21.72 -13.23
CA PRO A 74 0.70 23.03 -12.70
C PRO A 74 -0.29 23.77 -13.62
N ASP A 75 -0.26 23.47 -14.92
CA ASP A 75 -1.17 24.06 -15.92
C ASP A 75 -2.55 23.36 -15.95
N ASP A 76 -2.59 22.06 -15.62
CA ASP A 76 -3.82 21.25 -15.54
C ASP A 76 -3.85 20.44 -14.22
N PRO A 77 -4.17 21.10 -13.09
CA PRO A 77 -4.19 20.41 -11.80
C PRO A 77 -5.41 19.50 -11.71
N ALA A 78 -5.19 18.24 -11.33
CA ALA A 78 -6.26 17.31 -11.03
C ALA A 78 -7.20 17.89 -9.96
N ARG A 79 -8.45 18.16 -10.34
CA ARG A 79 -9.47 18.73 -9.44
C ARG A 79 -10.01 17.73 -8.44
N PHE A 80 -10.01 16.44 -8.78
CA PHE A 80 -10.57 15.35 -7.97
C PHE A 80 -9.61 14.18 -7.89
N ALA A 81 -9.56 13.53 -6.72
CA ALA A 81 -8.68 12.38 -6.49
C ALA A 81 -9.00 11.18 -7.39
N GLN A 82 -10.25 11.04 -7.85
CA GLN A 82 -10.67 9.98 -8.77
C GLN A 82 -9.89 9.99 -10.10
N ALA A 83 -9.35 11.15 -10.51
CA ALA A 83 -8.54 11.26 -11.71
C ALA A 83 -7.23 10.46 -11.62
N TRP A 84 -6.77 10.14 -10.42
CA TRP A 84 -5.55 9.36 -10.20
C TRP A 84 -5.80 7.86 -10.11
N ILE A 85 -7.05 7.41 -9.95
CA ILE A 85 -7.38 5.98 -9.82
C ILE A 85 -6.81 5.13 -10.98
N PRO A 86 -6.93 5.53 -12.27
CA PRO A 86 -6.36 4.74 -13.37
C PRO A 86 -4.84 4.59 -13.29
N ALA A 87 -4.15 5.65 -12.85
CA ALA A 87 -2.72 5.64 -12.67
C ALA A 87 -2.31 4.78 -11.47
N TRP A 88 -3.02 4.90 -10.35
CA TRP A 88 -2.79 4.09 -9.16
C TRP A 88 -3.00 2.59 -9.42
N LEU A 89 -4.04 2.23 -10.18
CA LEU A 89 -4.27 0.83 -10.59
C LEU A 89 -3.18 0.29 -11.54
N SER A 90 -2.48 1.17 -12.24
CA SER A 90 -1.37 0.80 -13.14
C SER A 90 -0.03 0.72 -12.41
N MET A 91 0.02 1.05 -11.12
CA MET A 91 1.27 1.01 -10.35
C MET A 91 1.74 -0.43 -10.14
N PRO A 92 3.03 -0.72 -10.30
CA PRO A 92 3.55 -2.03 -9.94
C PRO A 92 3.42 -2.24 -8.44
N ALA A 93 2.93 -3.41 -8.05
CA ALA A 93 2.85 -3.85 -6.65
C ALA A 93 4.20 -3.61 -5.93
N PRO A 94 4.17 -3.19 -4.66
CA PRO A 94 5.40 -3.01 -3.92
C PRO A 94 6.14 -4.35 -3.83
N ARG A 95 7.42 -4.34 -4.24
CA ARG A 95 8.28 -5.51 -4.04
C ARG A 95 8.36 -5.79 -2.54
N LYS A 96 7.74 -6.88 -2.11
CA LYS A 96 7.93 -7.43 -0.77
C LYS A 96 9.40 -7.79 -0.64
N THR A 97 10.16 -6.91 0.00
CA THR A 97 11.55 -7.19 0.31
C THR A 97 11.51 -8.11 1.51
N THR A 98 11.64 -9.42 1.28
CA THR A 98 11.80 -10.36 2.39
C THR A 98 13.01 -9.90 3.21
N PRO A 99 12.86 -9.63 4.52
CA PRO A 99 14.01 -9.34 5.37
C PRO A 99 15.04 -10.44 5.17
N LEU A 100 16.24 -10.07 4.76
CA LEU A 100 17.33 -11.05 4.65
C LEU A 100 17.57 -11.62 6.04
N PRO A 101 17.73 -12.95 6.19
CA PRO A 101 18.13 -13.54 7.46
C PRO A 101 19.47 -12.91 7.85
N VAL A 102 19.58 -12.36 9.06
CA VAL A 102 20.85 -11.81 9.55
C VAL A 102 21.62 -12.91 10.29
N CYS A 103 22.90 -13.04 9.96
CA CYS A 103 23.83 -13.95 10.62
C CYS A 103 24.95 -13.13 11.26
N THR A 104 25.45 -13.54 12.43
CA THR A 104 26.55 -12.84 13.12
C THR A 104 27.94 -13.20 12.58
N ASP A 105 28.00 -14.18 11.68
CA ASP A 105 29.23 -14.84 11.21
C ASP A 105 29.67 -14.34 9.81
N CYS A 106 28.92 -13.42 9.22
CA CYS A 106 29.09 -12.98 7.85
C CYS A 106 29.17 -11.46 7.72
N ASP A 107 30.07 -10.97 6.88
CA ASP A 107 30.14 -9.56 6.49
C ASP A 107 29.20 -9.34 5.29
N HIS A 108 28.11 -8.62 5.50
CA HIS A 108 27.15 -8.25 4.45
C HIS A 108 26.64 -9.43 3.59
N GLY A 109 26.53 -10.62 4.20
CA GLY A 109 26.06 -11.84 3.54
C GLY A 109 27.14 -12.68 2.84
N TRP A 110 28.42 -12.36 3.05
CA TRP A 110 29.58 -13.17 2.67
C TRP A 110 30.29 -13.70 3.91
N LEU A 111 30.72 -14.96 3.88
CA LEU A 111 31.63 -15.49 4.90
C LEU A 111 32.99 -14.85 4.62
N ASN A 112 33.55 -14.06 5.55
CA ASN A 112 34.83 -13.32 5.49
C ASN A 112 35.35 -12.85 4.11
N VAL A 113 35.87 -11.62 4.02
CA VAL A 113 36.38 -11.06 2.74
C VAL A 113 37.35 -12.00 1.98
N ASP A 114 38.13 -12.81 2.70
CA ASP A 114 39.10 -13.75 2.12
C ASP A 114 38.49 -15.07 1.61
N ALA A 115 37.28 -15.44 2.02
CA ALA A 115 36.72 -16.76 1.70
C ALA A 115 35.91 -16.78 0.40
N ASP A 116 35.56 -15.63 -0.21
CA ASP A 116 34.74 -15.50 -1.45
C ASP A 116 33.52 -16.45 -1.51
N ILE A 117 32.98 -16.84 -0.36
CA ILE A 117 31.87 -17.79 -0.24
C ILE A 117 30.63 -17.05 0.25
N ALA A 118 29.55 -17.16 -0.52
CA ALA A 118 28.26 -16.61 -0.13
C ALA A 118 27.69 -17.33 1.09
N CYS A 119 27.24 -16.58 2.10
CA CYS A 119 26.66 -17.15 3.30
C CYS A 119 25.35 -17.89 2.96
N PRO A 120 25.20 -19.18 3.31
CA PRO A 120 23.99 -19.95 3.00
C PRO A 120 22.74 -19.44 3.73
N THR A 121 22.91 -18.75 4.86
CA THR A 121 21.82 -18.16 5.65
C THR A 121 21.37 -16.83 5.08
N CYS A 122 22.30 -15.90 4.83
CA CYS A 122 21.96 -14.57 4.33
C CYS A 122 21.66 -14.57 2.82
N ARG A 123 22.33 -15.42 2.03
CA ARG A 123 22.19 -15.49 0.57
C ARG A 123 22.04 -16.95 0.09
N PRO A 124 20.98 -17.66 0.49
CA PRO A 124 20.77 -19.08 0.15
C PRO A 124 20.77 -19.35 -1.36
N ASN A 125 20.30 -18.38 -2.16
CA ASN A 125 20.27 -18.49 -3.62
C ASN A 125 21.67 -18.45 -4.26
N LEU A 126 22.63 -17.75 -3.63
CA LEU A 126 24.01 -17.67 -4.13
C LEU A 126 24.82 -18.87 -3.65
N ALA A 127 24.66 -19.29 -2.39
CA ALA A 127 25.31 -20.49 -1.86
C ALA A 127 24.96 -21.77 -2.65
N ARG A 128 23.68 -21.94 -3.06
CA ARG A 128 23.24 -23.08 -3.88
C ARG A 128 23.88 -23.17 -5.27
N ARG A 129 24.40 -22.05 -5.81
CA ARG A 129 25.01 -22.03 -7.16
C ARG A 129 26.52 -22.29 -7.12
N ALA A 130 27.13 -22.28 -5.93
CA ALA A 130 28.55 -22.54 -5.71
C ALA A 130 28.82 -24.01 -5.31
N SER A 131 27.77 -24.83 -5.19
CA SER A 131 27.84 -26.26 -4.85
C SER A 131 27.91 -27.15 -6.09
#